data_AF-A0A929B3D4-F1
#
_entry.id   AF-A0A929B3D4-F1
#
_cell.length_a   1.000
_cell.length_b   1.000
_cell.length_c   1.000
_cell.angle_alpha   90.00
_cell.angle_beta   90.00
_cell.angle_gamma   90.00
#
_symmetry.space_group_name_H-M   'P 1'
#
loop_
_entity.id
_entity.type
_entity.pdbx_description
1 polymer ?
#
loop_
_entity_poly.entity_id
_entity_poly.type
_entity_poly.pdbx_seq_one_letter_code
_entity_poly.pdbx_strand_id
1 'polypeptide(L)'
;MKTKALNYQEKIIILWTIFLLGTLFHTQLGLMPLFHGISVAGTHAHDRATDTDIANIAYIFWLMLGFFLLPMIAIIATTFYESRRYRVVHFGLTVFYTIINFLHIVLDLFVDPIAWYQIFLMVFVFLVGILLNIISFQWMQSRSSRIKLTKTV
;
A
#
# COMPACT_ATOMS: atom_id res chain seq x y z
N MET A 1 25.87 22.20 15.23
CA MET A 1 24.98 21.01 15.22
C MET A 1 23.80 21.30 14.30
N LYS A 2 23.79 20.77 13.05
CA LYS A 2 22.67 21.00 12.11
C LYS A 2 21.43 20.28 12.65
N THR A 3 20.41 21.03 13.07
CA THR A 3 19.09 20.49 13.36
C THR A 3 18.55 19.82 12.10
N LYS A 4 18.35 18.50 12.14
CA LYS A 4 17.78 17.73 11.04
C LYS A 4 16.34 18.24 10.82
N ALA A 5 16.15 19.13 9.85
CA ALA A 5 14.82 19.57 9.46
C ALA A 5 13.99 18.31 9.14
N LEU A 6 12.80 18.20 9.72
CA LEU A 6 11.92 17.04 9.50
C LEU A 6 11.42 17.07 8.05
N ASN A 7 12.11 16.34 7.16
CA ASN A 7 11.67 16.15 5.78
C ASN A 7 10.60 15.05 5.72
N TYR A 8 9.35 15.44 6.00
CA TYR A 8 8.22 14.50 5.99
C TYR A 8 7.95 13.92 4.60
N GLN A 9 8.06 14.72 3.55
CA GLN A 9 7.82 14.28 2.17
C GLN A 9 8.80 13.17 1.78
N GLU A 10 10.09 13.34 2.05
CA GLU A 10 11.11 12.32 1.79
C GLU A 10 10.81 11.01 2.54
N LYS A 11 10.46 11.08 3.83
CA LYS A 11 10.07 9.89 4.59
C LYS A 11 8.84 9.21 3.99
N ILE A 12 7.82 9.97 3.60
CA ILE A 12 6.59 9.46 2.98
C ILE A 12 6.91 8.78 1.64
N ILE A 13 7.74 9.38 0.80
CA ILE A 13 8.16 8.82 -0.49
C ILE A 13 8.93 7.51 -0.30
N ILE A 14 9.87 7.46 0.65
CA ILE A 14 10.62 6.24 0.97
C ILE A 14 9.68 5.14 1.46
N LEU A 15 8.76 5.46 2.37
CA LEU A 15 7.82 4.49 2.92
C LEU A 15 6.85 3.96 1.87
N TRP A 16 6.32 4.82 0.99
CA TRP A 16 5.52 4.39 -0.15
C TRP A 16 6.31 3.50 -1.11
N THR A 17 7.59 3.81 -1.36
CA THR A 17 8.46 2.98 -2.19
C THR A 17 8.66 1.59 -1.58
N ILE A 18 8.99 1.51 -0.28
CA ILE A 18 9.14 0.24 0.44
C ILE A 18 7.83 -0.56 0.41
N PHE A 19 6.70 0.12 0.67
CA PHE A 19 5.37 -0.47 0.61
C PHE A 19 5.09 -1.07 -0.78
N LEU A 20 5.30 -0.29 -1.85
CA LEU A 20 5.11 -0.72 -3.24
C LEU A 20 5.98 -1.92 -3.62
N LEU A 21 7.26 -1.89 -3.24
CA LEU A 21 8.18 -3.00 -3.51
C LEU A 21 7.75 -4.27 -2.75
N GLY A 22 7.34 -4.12 -1.49
CA GLY A 22 6.81 -5.24 -0.70
C GLY A 22 5.56 -5.85 -1.30
N THR A 23 4.58 -5.02 -1.71
CA THR A 23 3.36 -5.50 -2.37
C THR A 23 3.62 -6.09 -3.74
N LEU A 24 4.57 -5.53 -4.51
CA LEU A 24 4.96 -6.08 -5.81
C LEU A 24 5.57 -7.48 -5.64
N PHE A 25 6.47 -7.63 -4.66
CA PHE A 25 7.10 -8.91 -4.37
C PHE A 25 6.07 -9.94 -3.86
N HIS A 26 5.10 -9.51 -3.04
CA HIS A 26 3.98 -10.35 -2.59
C HIS A 26 3.18 -10.92 -3.77
N THR A 27 2.77 -10.05 -4.69
CA THR A 27 2.06 -10.47 -5.91
C THR A 27 2.91 -11.41 -6.76
N GLN A 28 4.21 -11.12 -6.93
CA GLN A 28 5.10 -12.00 -7.70
C GLN A 28 5.18 -13.40 -7.09
N LEU A 29 5.38 -13.50 -5.76
CA LEU A 29 5.40 -14.77 -5.05
C LEU A 29 4.06 -15.53 -5.17
N GLY A 30 2.93 -14.83 -5.12
CA GLY A 30 1.60 -15.45 -5.30
C GLY A 30 1.35 -15.95 -6.73
N LEU A 31 1.98 -15.32 -7.73
CA LEU A 31 1.87 -15.72 -9.14
C LEU A 31 2.96 -16.70 -9.60
N MET A 32 4.02 -16.92 -8.82
CA MET A 32 5.12 -17.83 -9.16
C MET A 32 4.70 -19.24 -9.62
N PRO A 33 3.69 -19.89 -9.02
CA PRO A 33 3.31 -21.23 -9.47
C PRO A 33 2.77 -21.26 -10.91
N LEU A 34 2.16 -20.17 -11.40
CA LEU A 34 1.72 -20.07 -12.81
C LEU A 34 2.90 -20.25 -13.78
N PHE A 35 4.05 -19.68 -13.44
CA PHE A 35 5.27 -19.76 -14.27
C PHE A 35 5.92 -21.15 -14.24
N HIS A 36 5.50 -22.02 -13.32
CA HIS A 36 5.97 -23.40 -13.22
C HIS A 36 4.95 -24.41 -13.78
N GLY A 37 3.94 -23.93 -14.52
CA GLY A 37 2.88 -24.78 -15.08
C GLY A 37 1.88 -25.31 -14.05
N ILE A 38 1.93 -24.80 -12.81
CA ILE A 38 0.98 -25.12 -11.76
C ILE A 38 -0.18 -24.13 -11.86
N SER A 39 -1.41 -24.63 -12.05
CA SER A 39 -2.59 -23.78 -12.06
C SER A 39 -2.77 -23.12 -10.69
N VAL A 40 -2.66 -21.79 -10.63
CA VAL A 40 -2.97 -20.98 -9.42
C VAL A 40 -4.47 -20.72 -9.28
N ALA A 41 -5.27 -21.05 -10.30
CA ALA A 41 -6.73 -21.07 -10.18
C ALA A 41 -7.23 -22.22 -9.28
N GLY A 42 -6.35 -23.18 -8.94
CA GLY A 42 -6.70 -24.48 -8.36
C GLY A 42 -6.90 -24.57 -6.84
N THR A 43 -6.94 -23.49 -6.06
CA THR A 43 -7.40 -23.55 -4.65
C THR A 43 -8.87 -23.14 -4.47
N HIS A 44 -9.53 -22.58 -5.50
CA HIS A 44 -10.98 -22.34 -5.49
C HIS A 44 -11.73 -22.83 -6.74
N ALA A 45 -11.03 -23.21 -7.81
CA ALA A 45 -11.66 -23.75 -9.01
C ALA A 45 -11.11 -25.17 -9.27
N HIS A 46 -11.76 -26.15 -8.63
CA HIS A 46 -11.87 -27.45 -9.26
C HIS A 46 -12.70 -27.25 -10.53
N ASP A 47 -12.11 -27.61 -11.67
CA ASP A 47 -12.70 -27.80 -12.99
C ASP A 47 -12.88 -26.56 -13.92
N ARG A 48 -12.02 -26.55 -14.95
CA ARG A 48 -12.19 -25.97 -16.30
C ARG A 48 -12.44 -24.46 -16.41
N ALA A 49 -11.39 -23.74 -16.82
CA ALA A 49 -11.50 -22.36 -17.30
C ALA A 49 -12.43 -22.28 -18.54
N THR A 50 -13.54 -21.58 -18.39
CA THR A 50 -14.51 -21.17 -19.42
C THR A 50 -14.21 -19.72 -19.87
N ASP A 51 -14.76 -19.26 -20.99
CA ASP A 51 -14.57 -17.87 -21.47
C ASP A 51 -15.02 -16.81 -20.45
N THR A 52 -15.93 -17.17 -19.54
CA THR A 52 -16.33 -16.40 -18.35
C THR A 52 -15.19 -16.19 -17.36
N ASP A 53 -14.22 -17.10 -17.28
CA ASP A 53 -13.07 -17.00 -16.37
C ASP A 53 -12.02 -15.99 -16.85
N ILE A 54 -11.91 -15.76 -18.16
CA ILE A 54 -10.98 -14.76 -18.74
C ILE A 54 -11.47 -13.34 -18.42
N ALA A 55 -12.77 -13.08 -18.54
CA ALA A 55 -13.37 -11.79 -18.18
C ALA A 55 -13.26 -11.50 -16.66
N ASN A 56 -13.38 -12.53 -15.82
CA ASN A 56 -13.20 -12.43 -14.37
C ASN A 56 -11.74 -12.12 -14.00
N ILE A 57 -10.75 -12.69 -14.70
CA ILE A 57 -9.33 -12.41 -14.49
C ILE A 57 -8.98 -10.96 -14.90
N ALA A 58 -9.56 -10.45 -15.98
CA ALA A 58 -9.31 -9.08 -16.43
C ALA A 58 -9.69 -8.03 -15.37
N TYR A 59 -10.79 -8.25 -14.64
CA TYR A 59 -11.20 -7.39 -13.54
C TYR A 59 -10.17 -7.35 -12.40
N ILE A 60 -9.61 -8.52 -12.03
CA ILE A 60 -8.56 -8.63 -11.01
C ILE A 60 -7.31 -7.85 -11.44
N PHE A 61 -6.91 -7.94 -12.72
CA PHE A 61 -5.76 -7.19 -13.22
C PHE A 61 -5.98 -5.67 -13.22
N TRP A 62 -7.19 -5.20 -13.51
CA TRP A 62 -7.53 -3.77 -13.37
C TRP A 62 -7.48 -3.29 -11.92
N LEU A 63 -7.98 -4.10 -10.98
CA LEU A 63 -7.87 -3.80 -9.55
C LEU A 63 -6.42 -3.74 -9.10
N MET A 64 -5.60 -4.70 -9.54
CA MET A 64 -4.17 -4.74 -9.27
C MET A 64 -3.47 -3.48 -9.83
N LEU A 65 -3.75 -3.12 -11.09
CA LEU A 65 -3.22 -1.90 -11.69
C LEU A 65 -3.59 -0.66 -10.88
N GLY A 66 -4.86 -0.51 -10.53
CA GLY A 66 -5.33 0.60 -9.69
C GLY A 66 -4.62 0.63 -8.33
N PHE A 67 -4.47 -0.53 -7.69
CA PHE A 67 -3.81 -0.68 -6.39
C PHE A 67 -2.34 -0.26 -6.41
N PHE A 68 -1.61 -0.55 -7.49
CA PHE A 68 -0.21 -0.12 -7.66
C PHE A 68 -0.07 1.32 -8.15
N LEU A 69 -1.00 1.79 -8.99
CA LEU A 69 -0.92 3.12 -9.60
C LEU A 69 -1.20 4.23 -8.59
N LEU A 70 -2.13 4.04 -7.66
CA LEU A 70 -2.50 5.06 -6.67
C LEU A 70 -1.30 5.47 -5.76
N PRO A 71 -0.50 4.55 -5.19
CA PRO A 71 0.72 4.88 -4.47
C PRO A 71 1.76 5.59 -5.32
N MET A 72 1.92 5.21 -6.59
CA MET A 72 2.84 5.88 -7.52
C MET A 72 2.41 7.33 -7.74
N ILE A 73 1.12 7.58 -7.95
CA ILE A 73 0.55 8.94 -8.04
C ILE A 73 0.76 9.68 -6.72
N ALA A 74 0.60 9.01 -5.56
CA ALA A 74 0.84 9.60 -4.27
C ALA A 74 2.30 10.03 -4.08
N ILE A 75 3.29 9.24 -4.54
CA ILE A 75 4.71 9.60 -4.55
C ILE A 75 4.96 10.84 -5.43
N ILE A 76 4.45 10.83 -6.67
CA ILE A 76 4.60 11.95 -7.60
C ILE A 76 3.99 13.21 -6.97
N ALA A 77 2.75 13.13 -6.50
CA ALA A 77 2.08 14.26 -5.89
C ALA A 77 2.78 14.75 -4.62
N THR A 78 3.35 13.85 -3.80
CA THR A 78 4.10 14.21 -2.59
C THR A 78 5.38 14.98 -2.93
N THR A 79 5.94 14.75 -4.12
CA THR A 79 7.14 15.45 -4.60
C THR A 79 6.85 16.92 -4.91
N PHE A 80 5.66 17.24 -5.44
CA PHE A 80 5.34 18.58 -5.94
C PHE A 80 4.36 19.38 -5.07
N TYR A 81 3.56 18.72 -4.23
CA TYR A 81 2.46 19.36 -3.51
C TYR A 81 2.63 19.30 -1.99
N GLU A 82 2.43 20.46 -1.35
CA GLU A 82 2.45 20.60 0.11
C GLU A 82 1.15 21.19 0.69
N SER A 83 0.11 21.37 -0.13
CA SER A 83 -1.11 22.04 0.29
C SER A 83 -1.83 21.29 1.43
N ARG A 84 -2.49 22.02 2.34
CA ARG A 84 -3.21 21.40 3.48
C ARG A 84 -4.26 20.40 3.02
N ARG A 85 -5.01 20.72 1.95
CA ARG A 85 -6.02 19.83 1.38
C ARG A 85 -5.40 18.52 0.90
N TYR A 86 -4.28 18.62 0.19
CA TYR A 86 -3.55 17.44 -0.28
C TYR A 86 -3.07 16.56 0.88
N ARG A 87 -2.50 17.14 1.94
CA ARG A 87 -2.05 16.38 3.13
C ARG A 87 -3.18 15.58 3.79
N VAL A 88 -4.38 16.14 3.86
CA VAL A 88 -5.58 15.46 4.41
C VAL A 88 -6.01 14.31 3.51
N VAL A 89 -6.11 14.55 2.20
CA VAL A 89 -6.47 13.51 1.23
C VAL A 89 -5.44 12.38 1.22
N HIS A 90 -4.15 12.73 1.24
CA HIS A 90 -3.05 11.77 1.31
C HIS A 90 -3.13 10.93 2.58
N PHE A 91 -3.36 11.53 3.75
CA PHE A 91 -3.55 10.77 4.98
C PHE A 91 -4.76 9.82 4.90
N GLY A 92 -5.87 10.25 4.30
CA GLY A 92 -7.01 9.36 4.04
C GLY A 92 -6.63 8.16 3.17
N LEU A 93 -5.82 8.38 2.14
CA LEU A 93 -5.30 7.33 1.27
C LEU A 93 -4.46 6.31 2.05
N THR A 94 -3.55 6.77 2.92
CA THR A 94 -2.69 5.84 3.69
C THR A 94 -3.50 4.97 4.65
N VAL A 95 -4.53 5.56 5.29
CA VAL A 95 -5.46 4.82 6.16
C VAL A 95 -6.24 3.78 5.37
N PHE A 96 -6.77 4.14 4.20
CA PHE A 96 -7.47 3.22 3.31
C PHE A 96 -6.59 2.01 2.93
N TYR A 97 -5.35 2.25 2.52
CA TYR A 97 -4.39 1.18 2.22
C TYR A 97 -4.13 0.29 3.44
N THR A 98 -4.00 0.87 4.63
CA THR A 98 -3.77 0.10 5.86
C THR A 98 -4.94 -0.82 6.17
N ILE A 99 -6.18 -0.34 6.03
CA ILE A 99 -7.39 -1.15 6.24
C ILE A 99 -7.42 -2.31 5.24
N ILE A 100 -7.19 -2.05 3.94
CA ILE A 100 -7.18 -3.10 2.93
C ILE A 100 -6.07 -4.12 3.18
N ASN A 101 -4.86 -3.70 3.58
CA ASN A 101 -3.78 -4.65 3.89
C ASN A 101 -4.09 -5.51 5.11
N PHE A 102 -4.75 -4.95 6.12
CA PHE A 102 -5.21 -5.73 7.27
C PHE A 102 -6.24 -6.79 6.84
N LEU A 103 -7.24 -6.39 6.06
CA LEU A 103 -8.23 -7.32 5.51
C LEU A 103 -7.56 -8.40 4.65
N HIS A 104 -6.57 -8.03 3.84
CA HIS A 104 -5.80 -8.98 3.02
C HIS A 104 -5.10 -10.04 3.88
N ILE A 105 -4.40 -9.64 4.95
CA ILE A 105 -3.77 -10.60 5.88
C ILE A 105 -4.82 -11.54 6.50
N VAL A 106 -5.96 -11.00 6.93
CA VAL A 106 -7.04 -11.81 7.52
C VAL A 106 -7.56 -12.83 6.51
N LEU A 107 -7.78 -12.42 5.26
CA LEU A 107 -8.24 -13.31 4.20
C LEU A 107 -7.21 -14.40 3.85
N ASP A 108 -5.92 -14.07 3.81
CA ASP A 108 -4.84 -15.03 3.53
C ASP A 108 -4.77 -16.15 4.59
N LEU A 109 -5.18 -15.89 5.84
CA LEU A 109 -5.23 -16.90 6.90
C LEU A 109 -6.35 -17.95 6.69
N PHE A 110 -7.30 -17.69 5.80
CA PHE A 110 -8.36 -18.64 5.42
C PHE A 110 -8.03 -19.40 4.12
N VAL A 111 -6.86 -19.17 3.53
CA VAL A 111 -6.42 -19.89 2.32
C VAL A 111 -5.65 -21.16 2.73
N ASP A 112 -6.14 -22.31 2.27
CA ASP A 112 -5.49 -23.61 2.51
C ASP A 112 -4.68 -24.09 1.28
N PRO A 113 -3.41 -24.50 1.45
CA PRO A 113 -2.62 -24.39 2.67
C PRO A 113 -2.13 -22.96 2.93
N ILE A 114 -1.96 -22.60 4.21
CA ILE A 114 -1.46 -21.27 4.60
C ILE A 114 -0.01 -21.07 4.12
N ALA A 115 0.19 -20.11 3.23
CA ALA A 115 1.50 -19.70 2.77
C ALA A 115 2.17 -18.74 3.77
N TRP A 116 2.82 -19.27 4.81
CA TRP A 116 3.44 -18.47 5.89
C TRP A 116 4.42 -17.39 5.42
N TYR A 117 5.15 -17.62 4.33
CA TYR A 117 6.06 -16.62 3.76
C TYR A 117 5.30 -15.41 3.17
N GLN A 118 4.09 -15.62 2.62
CA GLN A 118 3.20 -14.54 2.18
C GLN A 118 2.66 -13.77 3.39
N ILE A 119 2.19 -14.48 4.42
CA ILE A 119 1.70 -13.85 5.67
C ILE A 119 2.79 -12.98 6.30
N PHE A 120 4.00 -13.50 6.43
CA PHE A 120 5.14 -12.76 7.00
C PHE A 120 5.41 -11.46 6.22
N LEU A 121 5.47 -11.54 4.90
CA LEU A 121 5.68 -10.39 4.04
C LEU A 121 4.55 -9.37 4.16
N MET A 122 3.29 -9.84 4.18
CA MET A 122 2.14 -8.95 4.31
C MET A 122 2.07 -8.27 5.67
N VAL A 123 2.44 -8.95 6.76
CA VAL A 123 2.59 -8.32 8.08
C VAL A 123 3.66 -7.22 8.04
N PHE A 124 4.80 -7.47 7.40
CA PHE A 124 5.83 -6.44 7.22
C PHE A 124 5.30 -5.23 6.44
N VAL A 125 4.63 -5.45 5.30
CA VAL A 125 4.00 -4.40 4.49
C VAL A 125 2.96 -3.61 5.30
N PHE A 126 2.15 -4.30 6.11
CA PHE A 126 1.16 -3.68 6.99
C PHE A 126 1.81 -2.76 8.03
N LEU A 127 2.92 -3.19 8.66
CA LEU A 127 3.68 -2.34 9.59
C LEU A 127 4.26 -1.10 8.90
N VAL A 128 4.73 -1.23 7.66
CA VAL A 128 5.15 -0.08 6.83
C VAL A 128 3.96 0.86 6.59
N GLY A 129 2.77 0.34 6.30
CA GLY A 129 1.53 1.11 6.18
C GLY A 129 1.16 1.88 7.45
N ILE A 130 1.30 1.25 8.63
CA ILE A 130 1.11 1.94 9.92
C ILE A 130 2.12 3.08 10.08
N LEU A 131 3.40 2.84 9.79
CA LEU A 131 4.42 3.89 9.88
C LEU A 131 4.12 5.04 8.92
N LEU A 132 3.66 4.73 7.71
CA LEU A 132 3.23 5.71 6.72
C LEU A 132 2.05 6.55 7.21
N ASN A 133 1.07 5.96 7.92
CA ASN A 133 -0.02 6.69 8.57
C ASN A 133 0.51 7.67 9.62
N ILE A 134 1.41 7.20 10.49
CA ILE A 134 1.97 8.01 11.58
C ILE A 134 2.69 9.24 10.99
N ILE A 135 3.57 9.04 10.02
CA ILE A 135 4.32 10.13 9.39
C ILE A 135 3.39 11.06 8.60
N SER A 136 2.39 10.52 7.90
CA SER A 136 1.41 11.33 7.16
C SER A 136 0.53 12.17 8.10
N PHE A 137 0.15 11.63 9.26
CA PHE A 137 -0.60 12.34 10.28
C PHE A 137 0.22 13.48 10.91
N GLN A 138 1.50 13.23 11.21
CA GLN A 138 2.42 14.26 11.68
C GLN A 138 2.62 15.36 10.62
N TRP A 139 2.78 14.97 9.35
CA TRP A 139 2.93 15.90 8.23
C TRP A 139 1.69 16.79 8.05
N MET A 140 0.49 16.21 8.15
CA MET A 140 -0.79 16.92 8.11
C MET A 140 -0.90 17.98 9.22
N GLN A 141 -0.39 17.70 10.42
CA GLN A 141 -0.45 18.62 11.56
C GLN A 141 0.66 19.68 11.58
N SER A 142 1.81 19.43 10.97
CA SER A 142 3.03 20.26 11.07
C SER A 142 2.87 21.74 10.69
N ARG A 143 1.84 22.13 9.93
CA ARG A 143 1.55 23.55 9.57
C ARG A 143 0.54 24.23 10.51
N SER A 144 -0.25 23.47 11.28
CA SER A 144 -1.15 24.01 12.30
C SER A 144 -0.36 24.67 13.44
N SER A 145 0.80 24.12 13.76
CA SER A 145 1.67 24.61 14.84
C SER A 145 2.46 25.88 14.48
N ARG A 146 2.73 26.13 13.19
CA ARG A 146 3.50 27.31 12.76
C ARG A 146 2.69 28.62 12.88
N ILE A 147 1.35 28.54 12.80
CA ILE A 147 0.46 29.71 12.95
C ILE A 147 0.24 30.10 14.42
N LYS A 148 0.30 29.14 15.35
CA LYS A 148 0.13 29.43 16.79
C LYS A 148 1.29 30.24 17.38
N LEU A 149 2.52 30.05 16.88
CA LEU A 149 3.69 30.81 17.33
C LEU A 149 3.73 32.26 16.83
N THR A 150 3.07 32.58 15.71
CA THR A 150 3.06 33.95 15.15
C THR A 150 1.93 34.82 15.69
N LYS A 151 0.96 34.26 16.42
CA LYS A 151 -0.14 35.02 17.05
C LYS A 151 0.13 35.41 18.51
N THR A 152 1.34 35.18 19.02
CA THR A 152 1.72 35.43 20.42
C THR A 152 2.89 36.41 20.56
N VAL A 153 3.10 37.25 19.55
CA VAL A 153 4.08 38.36 19.57
C VAL A 153 3.35 39.65 19.24
#